data_AF-I1M3T4-F1
#
_entry.id   AF-I1M3T4-F1
#
_cell.length_a   1.000
_cell.length_b   1.000
_cell.length_c   1.000
_cell.angle_alpha   90.00
_cell.angle_beta   90.00
_cell.angle_gamma   90.00
#
_symmetry.space_group_name_H-M   'P 1'
#
loop_
_entity.id
_entity.type
_entity.pdbx_description
1 polymer ?
#
loop_
_entity_poly.entity_id
_entity_poly.type
_entity_poly.pdbx_seq_one_letter_code
_entity_poly.pdbx_strand_id
1 'polypeptide(L)'
;MSINMVSSVPWTKSFFPLWFWNKTRVLLTHHYRYHHRHSPLSDTDMTEEGVVVSLQEWQGWGTTSPLPTMVSQIVEDLKVLEEDLDAHMNFGGNGGKLQGNFRVQEDKKHRATYQALGDSEKKLQFYSARQIACRILGSRGYLCQKCWLPMEDCMCSKVTSCSLYPGIRFWLYMHPKDFLRQNNTGKILWQVFGVDAATLCLFGIPEHEEIMWNSLKMAGKSNVWCLYPNKNAVLKSVQNVFGEESVARDEVAPSKLKVDTTQHFILIDGTWSNSAAMFRRLQDKAKSVWGDEDLSCISLNPGASAMHKLRPQPSWDRTCTAAAAAGLLSELQLLPQFSSVELEKQAEAVEHALTVLLDALTNRRLRMGRSITRKMRHTNIQ
;
A
#
# COMPACT_ATOMS: atom_id res chain seq x y z
N MET A 1 40.89 -24.29 24.76
CA MET A 1 40.31 -24.23 26.12
C MET A 1 40.10 -22.78 26.50
N SER A 2 39.12 -22.53 27.36
CA SER A 2 38.62 -21.23 27.84
C SER A 2 37.40 -20.68 27.10
N ILE A 3 36.29 -21.23 27.59
CA ILE A 3 34.90 -20.79 27.57
C ILE A 3 34.78 -19.38 28.18
N ASN A 4 33.89 -18.53 27.66
CA ASN A 4 33.00 -17.75 28.53
C ASN A 4 31.73 -17.31 27.80
N MET A 5 30.61 -17.64 28.45
CA MET A 5 29.22 -17.39 28.11
C MET A 5 28.90 -15.89 28.16
N VAL A 6 28.02 -15.42 27.26
CA VAL A 6 27.29 -14.16 27.45
C VAL A 6 25.80 -14.47 27.43
N SER A 7 25.18 -14.15 28.56
CA SER A 7 23.76 -14.33 28.89
C SER A 7 23.02 -13.00 28.78
N SER A 8 21.78 -13.10 28.30
CA SER A 8 20.57 -12.37 28.70
C SER A 8 20.51 -10.84 28.66
N VAL A 9 19.61 -10.38 27.77
CA VAL A 9 18.87 -9.11 27.76
C VAL A 9 18.02 -8.96 29.05
N PRO A 10 17.71 -7.74 29.53
CA PRO A 10 16.37 -7.20 29.28
C PRO A 10 16.31 -5.69 28.95
N TRP A 11 15.41 -5.35 28.03
CA TRP A 11 15.00 -3.99 27.71
C TRP A 11 14.06 -3.45 28.78
N THR A 12 14.47 -2.39 29.46
CA THR A 12 13.59 -1.45 30.16
C THR A 12 14.14 -0.06 29.97
N LYS A 13 13.41 0.83 29.27
CA LYS A 13 13.51 2.27 29.54
C LYS A 13 12.14 2.92 29.59
N SER A 14 12.02 3.71 30.65
CA SER A 14 10.83 4.20 31.30
C SER A 14 10.37 5.57 30.79
N PHE A 15 9.13 5.86 31.18
CA PHE A 15 8.40 7.13 31.24
C PHE A 15 9.19 8.35 31.73
N PHE A 16 8.74 9.56 31.32
CA PHE A 16 8.43 10.78 32.13
C PHE A 16 8.48 12.07 31.24
N PRO A 17 7.95 13.25 31.66
CA PRO A 17 6.56 13.62 31.99
C PRO A 17 5.96 14.72 31.09
N LEU A 18 4.66 14.97 31.30
CA LEU A 18 3.91 16.15 30.88
C LEU A 18 4.63 17.49 31.19
N TRP A 19 4.61 18.40 30.22
CA TRP A 19 4.72 19.84 30.48
C TRP A 19 3.45 20.54 29.98
N PHE A 20 2.78 21.21 30.92
CA PHE A 20 1.64 22.11 30.72
C PHE A 20 2.05 23.31 29.88
N TRP A 21 1.30 23.63 28.82
CA TRP A 21 1.29 24.97 28.24
C TRP A 21 -0.16 25.46 28.12
N ASN A 22 -0.49 26.46 28.94
CA ASN A 22 -1.67 27.30 28.81
C ASN A 22 -1.53 28.16 27.55
N LYS A 23 -2.54 28.14 26.66
CA LYS A 23 -2.83 29.24 25.75
C LYS A 23 -4.28 29.22 25.31
N THR A 24 -5.00 30.21 25.82
CA THR A 24 -6.34 30.65 25.45
C THR A 24 -6.47 30.75 23.92
N ARG A 25 -7.43 30.05 23.31
CA ARG A 25 -7.85 30.35 21.95
C ARG A 25 -9.34 30.04 21.75
N VAL A 26 -10.03 31.11 21.37
CA VAL A 26 -11.43 31.27 20.97
C VAL A 26 -12.06 30.02 20.34
N LEU A 27 -13.18 29.60 20.92
CA LEU A 27 -14.09 28.58 20.37
C LEU A 27 -14.77 29.11 19.11
N LEU A 28 -14.51 28.47 17.97
CA LEU A 28 -15.39 28.49 16.81
C LEU A 28 -15.90 27.07 16.61
N THR A 29 -17.02 26.78 17.26
CA THR A 29 -17.78 25.54 17.11
C THR A 29 -18.52 25.60 15.77
N HIS A 30 -17.93 25.08 14.71
CA HIS A 30 -18.67 24.80 13.47
C HIS A 30 -19.33 23.42 13.59
N HIS A 31 -20.63 23.43 13.90
CA HIS A 31 -21.51 22.28 13.71
C HIS A 31 -21.60 21.98 12.21
N TYR A 32 -20.95 20.91 11.76
CA TYR A 32 -21.19 20.34 10.45
C TYR A 32 -22.46 19.47 10.53
N ARG A 33 -23.61 20.07 10.18
CA ARG A 33 -24.86 19.34 9.93
C ARG A 33 -24.95 19.15 8.42
N TYR A 34 -24.54 17.98 7.92
CA TYR A 34 -24.79 17.60 6.52
C TYR A 34 -26.30 17.33 6.37
N HIS A 35 -26.99 18.19 5.64
CA HIS A 35 -28.34 17.93 5.18
C HIS A 35 -28.29 16.96 4.00
N HIS A 36 -28.82 15.75 4.20
CA HIS A 36 -29.25 14.90 3.10
C HIS A 36 -30.37 15.62 2.34
N ARG A 37 -30.11 16.02 1.09
CA ARG A 37 -31.15 16.29 0.11
C ARG A 37 -31.22 15.10 -0.84
N HIS A 38 -32.32 14.37 -0.73
CA HIS A 38 -32.73 13.35 -1.69
C HIS A 38 -32.90 13.98 -3.08
N SER A 39 -32.35 13.32 -4.09
CA SER A 39 -32.78 13.47 -5.48
C SER A 39 -33.26 12.08 -5.94
N PRO A 40 -34.43 11.96 -6.58
CA PRO A 40 -35.09 10.68 -6.77
C PRO A 40 -34.65 10.02 -8.08
N LEU A 41 -34.38 8.71 -8.06
CA LEU A 41 -34.70 7.76 -9.14
C LEU A 41 -34.22 6.34 -8.79
N SER A 42 -35.09 5.39 -9.14
CA SER A 42 -35.10 3.93 -8.97
C SER A 42 -35.26 3.39 -7.55
N ASP A 43 -36.55 3.26 -7.16
CA ASP A 43 -37.02 2.26 -6.20
C ASP A 43 -36.65 0.85 -6.68
N THR A 44 -35.61 0.29 -6.08
CA THR A 44 -35.41 -1.15 -5.95
C THR A 44 -34.82 -1.39 -4.57
N ASP A 45 -35.68 -1.90 -3.68
CA ASP A 45 -35.37 -2.61 -2.44
C ASP A 45 -34.23 -2.06 -1.56
N MET A 46 -34.57 -1.08 -0.73
CA MET A 46 -33.72 -0.59 0.37
C MET A 46 -33.84 -1.49 1.60
N THR A 47 -33.57 -2.79 1.45
CA THR A 47 -33.51 -3.74 2.57
C THR A 47 -32.28 -4.65 2.47
N GLU A 48 -31.10 -4.14 2.82
CA GLU A 48 -29.97 -4.97 3.27
C GLU A 48 -28.99 -4.13 4.11
N GLU A 49 -29.31 -3.92 5.39
CA GLU A 49 -28.44 -3.28 6.37
C GLU A 49 -27.27 -4.21 6.77
N GLY A 50 -26.22 -4.24 5.96
CA GLY A 50 -24.85 -3.90 6.39
C GLY A 50 -24.09 -4.74 7.43
N VAL A 51 -24.44 -6.00 7.70
CA VAL A 51 -23.72 -6.86 8.66
C VAL A 51 -22.36 -7.35 8.12
N VAL A 52 -22.26 -7.64 6.81
CA VAL A 52 -21.12 -8.39 6.24
C VAL A 52 -20.43 -7.58 5.14
N VAL A 53 -19.09 -7.66 5.04
CA VAL A 53 -18.35 -7.21 3.85
C VAL A 53 -18.53 -8.28 2.79
N SER A 54 -19.31 -8.00 1.74
CA SER A 54 -19.49 -8.97 0.65
C SER A 54 -18.19 -9.17 -0.12
N LEU A 55 -18.05 -10.33 -0.79
CA LEU A 55 -16.91 -10.58 -1.67
C LEU A 55 -16.79 -9.51 -2.76
N GLN A 56 -17.92 -9.06 -3.33
CA GLN A 56 -17.97 -8.01 -4.34
C GLN A 56 -17.48 -6.67 -3.78
N GLU A 57 -17.88 -6.31 -2.56
CA GLU A 57 -17.37 -5.11 -1.90
C GLU A 57 -15.86 -5.21 -1.69
N TRP A 58 -15.38 -6.34 -1.15
CA TRP A 58 -13.96 -6.58 -0.90
C TRP A 58 -13.11 -6.45 -2.16
N GLN A 59 -13.49 -7.17 -3.22
CA GLN A 59 -12.77 -7.17 -4.49
C GLN A 59 -12.84 -5.80 -5.18
N GLY A 60 -13.94 -5.06 -4.97
CA GLY A 60 -14.10 -3.68 -5.44
C GLY A 60 -12.97 -2.75 -4.97
N TRP A 61 -12.35 -3.03 -3.82
CA TRP A 61 -11.25 -2.22 -3.27
C TRP A 61 -9.89 -2.44 -3.96
N GLY A 62 -9.82 -3.21 -5.05
CA GLY A 62 -8.62 -3.39 -5.87
C GLY A 62 -7.88 -4.70 -5.61
N THR A 63 -8.62 -5.77 -5.33
CA THR A 63 -8.05 -7.11 -5.13
C THR A 63 -8.93 -8.17 -5.78
N THR A 64 -8.34 -9.32 -6.11
CA THR A 64 -9.05 -10.52 -6.60
C THR A 64 -9.13 -11.62 -5.55
N SER A 65 -8.54 -11.40 -4.37
CA SER A 65 -8.55 -12.37 -3.28
C SER A 65 -9.94 -12.56 -2.66
N PRO A 66 -10.18 -13.70 -1.98
CA PRO A 66 -11.26 -13.79 -1.01
C PRO A 66 -11.03 -12.81 0.15
N LEU A 67 -12.11 -12.44 0.86
CA LEU A 67 -12.02 -11.63 2.07
C LEU A 67 -11.20 -12.39 3.13
N PRO A 68 -10.10 -11.81 3.68
CA PRO A 68 -9.31 -12.49 4.70
C PRO A 68 -10.13 -12.80 5.95
N THR A 69 -9.95 -14.01 6.49
CA THR A 69 -10.80 -14.55 7.56
C THR A 69 -10.76 -13.64 8.79
N MET A 70 -9.56 -13.23 9.18
CA MET A 70 -9.36 -12.36 10.34
C MET A 70 -9.91 -10.94 10.13
N VAL A 71 -9.95 -10.47 8.88
CA VAL A 71 -10.59 -9.17 8.56
C VAL A 71 -12.10 -9.28 8.72
N SER A 72 -12.73 -10.36 8.21
CA SER A 72 -14.16 -10.61 8.41
C SER A 72 -14.53 -10.66 9.89
N GLN A 73 -13.79 -11.47 10.67
CA GLN A 73 -14.03 -11.60 12.11
C GLN A 73 -13.94 -10.27 12.85
N ILE A 74 -12.95 -9.43 12.53
CA ILE A 74 -12.81 -8.13 13.20
C ILE A 74 -13.93 -7.18 12.78
N VAL A 75 -14.41 -7.23 11.53
CA VAL A 75 -15.57 -6.45 11.11
C VAL A 75 -16.82 -6.87 11.90
N GLU A 76 -17.06 -8.17 12.04
CA GLU A 76 -18.17 -8.72 12.82
C GLU A 76 -18.04 -8.32 14.31
N ASP A 77 -16.85 -8.45 14.90
CA ASP A 77 -16.59 -8.05 16.29
C ASP A 77 -16.84 -6.56 16.56
N LEU A 78 -16.56 -5.70 15.56
CA LEU A 78 -16.84 -4.26 15.64
C LEU A 78 -18.33 -3.97 15.54
N LYS A 79 -19.07 -4.74 14.74
CA LYS A 79 -20.52 -4.63 14.59
C LYS A 79 -21.25 -5.08 15.85
N VAL A 80 -20.87 -6.22 16.42
CA VAL A 80 -21.37 -6.69 17.72
C VAL A 80 -21.12 -5.63 18.80
N LEU A 81 -19.95 -4.97 18.78
CA LEU A 81 -19.66 -3.89 19.72
C LEU A 81 -20.55 -2.65 19.53
N GLU A 82 -21.03 -2.37 18.31
CA GLU A 82 -22.01 -1.27 18.08
C GLU A 82 -23.34 -1.59 18.75
N GLU A 83 -23.80 -2.84 18.63
CA GLU A 83 -25.03 -3.34 19.23
C GLU A 83 -24.91 -3.35 20.76
N ASP A 84 -23.81 -3.89 21.31
CA ASP A 84 -23.56 -3.96 22.75
C ASP A 84 -23.53 -2.58 23.43
N LEU A 85 -23.05 -1.55 22.71
CA LEU A 85 -22.92 -0.20 23.23
C LEU A 85 -24.12 0.70 22.90
N ASP A 86 -25.07 0.22 22.10
CA ASP A 86 -26.15 1.02 21.49
C ASP A 86 -25.60 2.33 20.89
N ALA A 87 -24.48 2.20 20.16
CA ALA A 87 -23.71 3.35 19.67
C ALA A 87 -23.08 3.08 18.31
N HIS A 88 -23.40 3.94 17.34
CA HIS A 88 -22.82 3.86 15.99
C HIS A 88 -21.32 4.23 15.96
N MET A 89 -20.57 3.46 15.18
CA MET A 89 -19.19 3.74 14.80
C MET A 89 -19.12 5.07 14.05
N ASN A 90 -18.36 6.00 14.61
CA ASN A 90 -18.04 7.25 13.96
C ASN A 90 -16.55 7.31 13.62
N PHE A 91 -16.23 7.56 12.36
CA PHE A 91 -14.86 7.71 11.86
C PHE A 91 -14.56 9.18 11.56
N GLY A 92 -13.42 9.66 12.03
CA GLY A 92 -13.07 11.08 11.87
C GLY A 92 -11.62 11.42 12.23
N GLY A 93 -11.34 12.72 12.28
CA GLY A 93 -10.03 13.27 12.65
C GLY A 93 -8.90 12.91 11.68
N ASN A 94 -7.66 13.13 12.13
CA ASN A 94 -6.47 12.83 11.33
C ASN A 94 -6.33 11.31 11.11
N GLY A 95 -6.57 10.88 9.88
CA GLY A 95 -6.42 9.49 9.43
C GLY A 95 -7.69 8.66 9.52
N GLY A 96 -8.88 9.26 9.69
CA GLY A 96 -10.16 8.56 9.63
C GLY A 96 -10.30 7.47 10.69
N LYS A 97 -9.94 7.78 11.94
CA LYS A 97 -9.95 6.82 13.04
C LYS A 97 -11.32 6.79 13.71
N LEU A 98 -11.63 5.68 14.40
CA LEU A 98 -12.76 5.62 15.33
C LEU A 98 -12.72 6.79 16.33
N GLN A 99 -13.90 7.29 16.71
CA GLN A 99 -14.08 8.43 17.61
C GLN A 99 -14.96 8.08 18.82
N GLY A 100 -14.99 8.99 19.79
CA GLY A 100 -15.92 8.93 20.92
C GLY A 100 -15.69 7.77 21.89
N ASN A 101 -16.74 7.44 22.66
CA ASN A 101 -16.73 6.36 23.64
C ASN A 101 -16.50 4.99 22.98
N PHE A 102 -17.08 4.78 21.79
CA PHE A 102 -16.88 3.55 21.01
C PHE A 102 -15.39 3.23 20.83
N ARG A 103 -14.60 4.22 20.39
CA ARG A 103 -13.15 4.09 20.25
C ARG A 103 -12.47 3.66 21.55
N VAL A 104 -12.88 4.21 22.69
CA VAL A 104 -12.26 3.89 23.99
C VAL A 104 -12.49 2.42 24.35
N GLN A 105 -13.72 1.93 24.18
CA GLN A 105 -14.08 0.54 24.44
C GLN A 105 -13.39 -0.42 23.48
N GLU A 106 -13.42 -0.10 22.19
CA GLU A 106 -12.74 -0.87 21.15
C GLU A 106 -11.23 -0.91 21.38
N ASP A 107 -10.58 0.22 21.66
CA ASP A 107 -9.15 0.28 21.95
C ASP A 107 -8.80 -0.53 23.22
N LYS A 108 -9.71 -0.64 24.20
CA LYS A 108 -9.55 -1.49 25.39
C LYS A 108 -9.63 -2.98 25.02
N LYS A 109 -10.65 -3.41 24.27
CA LYS A 109 -10.80 -4.79 23.77
C LYS A 109 -9.60 -5.18 22.91
N HIS A 110 -9.21 -4.34 21.96
CA HIS A 110 -8.04 -4.55 21.12
C HIS A 110 -6.75 -4.71 21.91
N ARG A 111 -6.49 -3.86 22.92
CA ARG A 111 -5.28 -3.99 23.75
C ARG A 111 -5.27 -5.32 24.52
N ALA A 112 -6.41 -5.73 25.08
CA ALA A 112 -6.53 -7.00 25.78
C ALA A 112 -6.28 -8.19 24.84
N THR A 113 -6.92 -8.21 23.66
CA THR A 113 -6.70 -9.25 22.64
C THR A 113 -5.23 -9.28 22.22
N TYR A 114 -4.64 -8.13 21.90
CA TYR A 114 -3.24 -8.03 21.47
C TYR A 114 -2.26 -8.53 22.56
N GLN A 115 -2.54 -8.26 23.84
CA GLN A 115 -1.74 -8.76 24.96
C GLN A 115 -1.87 -10.27 25.17
N ALA A 116 -3.06 -10.84 24.93
CA ALA A 116 -3.32 -12.27 25.05
C ALA A 116 -2.64 -13.10 23.94
N LEU A 117 -2.33 -12.49 22.79
CA LEU A 117 -1.55 -13.16 21.74
C LEU A 117 -0.12 -13.40 22.24
N GLY A 118 0.30 -14.67 22.30
CA GLY A 118 1.65 -15.06 22.74
C GLY A 118 2.73 -14.97 21.66
N ASP A 119 2.32 -14.97 20.39
CA ASP A 119 3.22 -15.07 19.24
C ASP A 119 3.29 -13.75 18.44
N SER A 120 4.49 -13.38 17.99
CA SER A 120 4.74 -12.14 17.26
C SER A 120 4.08 -12.13 15.88
N GLU A 121 3.99 -13.29 15.23
CA GLU A 121 3.35 -13.42 13.92
C GLU A 121 1.83 -13.21 14.03
N LYS A 122 1.18 -13.86 14.99
CA LYS A 122 -0.24 -13.61 15.29
C LYS A 122 -0.52 -12.15 15.66
N LYS A 123 0.37 -11.50 16.40
CA LYS A 123 0.26 -10.07 16.72
C LYS A 123 0.31 -9.19 15.47
N LEU A 124 1.21 -9.50 14.53
CA LEU A 124 1.30 -8.80 13.25
C LEU A 124 0.00 -8.98 12.46
N GLN A 125 -0.47 -10.22 12.33
CA GLN A 125 -1.69 -10.55 11.59
C GLN A 125 -2.91 -9.83 12.14
N PHE A 126 -3.11 -9.90 13.46
CA PHE A 126 -4.20 -9.22 14.14
C PHE A 126 -4.14 -7.69 13.98
N TYR A 127 -2.94 -7.11 14.13
CA TYR A 127 -2.76 -5.68 13.88
C TYR A 127 -3.10 -5.29 12.45
N SER A 128 -2.61 -6.04 11.45
CA SER A 128 -2.86 -5.79 10.04
C SER A 128 -4.35 -5.90 9.71
N ALA A 129 -4.98 -6.99 10.11
CA ALA A 129 -6.40 -7.24 9.89
C ALA A 129 -7.27 -6.15 10.51
N ARG A 130 -6.97 -5.70 11.74
CA ARG A 130 -7.69 -4.60 12.37
C ARG A 130 -7.54 -3.28 11.59
N GLN A 131 -6.33 -2.94 11.16
CA GLN A 131 -6.12 -1.71 10.38
C GLN A 131 -6.96 -1.73 9.11
N ILE A 132 -7.08 -2.88 8.44
CA ILE A 132 -7.86 -3.07 7.23
C ILE A 132 -9.37 -2.99 7.53
N ALA A 133 -9.86 -3.72 8.53
CA ALA A 133 -11.27 -3.72 8.94
C ALA A 133 -11.78 -2.31 9.26
N CYS A 134 -11.07 -1.56 10.11
CA CYS A 134 -11.43 -0.19 10.45
C CYS A 134 -11.43 0.74 9.21
N ARG A 135 -10.57 0.45 8.22
CA ARG A 135 -10.52 1.25 7.00
C ARG A 135 -11.67 0.95 6.06
N ILE A 136 -12.05 -0.32 5.88
CA ILE A 136 -13.21 -0.70 5.07
C ILE A 136 -14.47 -0.02 5.64
N LEU A 137 -14.72 -0.23 6.94
CA LEU A 137 -15.87 0.34 7.64
C LEU A 137 -15.86 1.88 7.59
N GLY A 138 -14.71 2.49 7.86
CA GLY A 138 -14.51 3.93 7.77
C GLY A 138 -14.35 4.49 6.35
N SER A 139 -14.58 3.70 5.31
CA SER A 139 -14.54 4.08 3.89
C SER A 139 -15.86 3.82 3.14
N ARG A 140 -16.72 2.98 3.70
CA ARG A 140 -17.98 2.54 3.12
C ARG A 140 -18.91 3.73 2.85
N GLY A 141 -19.57 3.73 1.69
CA GLY A 141 -20.58 4.71 1.32
C GLY A 141 -20.07 6.10 0.87
N TYR A 142 -18.77 6.41 0.97
CA TYR A 142 -18.26 7.72 0.50
C TYR A 142 -17.03 7.66 -0.41
N LEU A 143 -16.19 6.62 -0.33
CA LEU A 143 -15.06 6.46 -1.26
C LEU A 143 -15.48 5.71 -2.51
N CYS A 144 -14.95 6.14 -3.65
CA CYS A 144 -14.88 5.32 -4.85
C CYS A 144 -13.98 4.11 -4.59
N GLN A 145 -14.50 2.90 -4.82
CA GLN A 145 -13.75 1.68 -4.53
C GLN A 145 -12.51 1.48 -5.43
N LYS A 146 -12.51 2.07 -6.63
CA LYS A 146 -11.39 2.01 -7.57
C LYS A 146 -10.24 2.98 -7.21
N CYS A 147 -10.54 4.27 -7.03
CA CYS A 147 -9.51 5.30 -6.81
C CYS A 147 -9.32 5.69 -5.35
N TRP A 148 -10.16 5.20 -4.43
CA TRP A 148 -10.15 5.53 -3.00
C TRP A 148 -10.24 7.03 -2.69
N LEU A 149 -10.76 7.84 -3.62
CA LEU A 149 -11.11 9.23 -3.39
C LEU A 149 -12.60 9.32 -3.08
N PRO A 150 -13.04 10.34 -2.33
CA PRO A 150 -14.46 10.61 -2.15
C PRO A 150 -15.17 10.72 -3.50
N MET A 151 -16.43 10.30 -3.58
CA MET A 151 -17.16 10.23 -4.85
C MET A 151 -17.17 11.55 -5.63
N GLU A 152 -17.29 12.67 -4.92
CA GLU A 152 -17.18 14.05 -5.47
C GLU A 152 -15.83 14.37 -6.13
N ASP A 153 -14.78 13.64 -5.76
CA ASP A 153 -13.40 13.84 -6.19
C ASP A 153 -12.90 12.67 -7.04
N CYS A 154 -13.80 11.76 -7.43
CA CYS A 154 -13.46 10.57 -8.17
C CYS A 154 -12.69 10.93 -9.45
N MET A 155 -11.55 10.28 -9.64
CA MET A 155 -10.66 10.54 -10.78
C MET A 155 -10.71 9.46 -11.87
N CYS A 156 -11.51 8.40 -11.68
CA CYS A 156 -11.42 7.19 -12.52
C CYS A 156 -11.64 7.46 -14.01
N SER A 157 -12.55 8.37 -14.38
CA SER A 157 -12.82 8.70 -15.78
C SER A 157 -11.69 9.46 -16.48
N LYS A 158 -10.72 9.98 -15.73
CA LYS A 158 -9.56 10.72 -16.24
C LYS A 158 -8.30 9.85 -16.34
N VAL A 159 -8.33 8.64 -15.78
CA VAL A 159 -7.20 7.71 -15.82
C VAL A 159 -7.30 6.86 -17.08
N THR A 160 -6.28 6.92 -17.92
CA THR A 160 -6.14 6.03 -19.08
C THR A 160 -5.68 4.67 -18.60
N SER A 161 -6.47 3.63 -18.87
CA SER A 161 -6.09 2.24 -18.64
C SER A 161 -5.38 1.65 -19.87
N CYS A 162 -4.40 0.79 -19.66
CA CYS A 162 -3.72 0.04 -20.70
C CYS A 162 -3.32 -1.35 -20.19
N SER A 163 -3.03 -2.29 -21.09
CA SER A 163 -2.52 -3.60 -20.68
C SER A 163 -1.03 -3.50 -20.35
N LEU A 164 -0.62 -4.04 -19.21
CA LEU A 164 0.79 -4.27 -18.91
C LEU A 164 1.34 -5.34 -19.86
N TYR A 165 2.60 -5.21 -20.27
CA TYR A 165 3.26 -6.25 -21.05
C TYR A 165 3.12 -7.63 -20.38
N PRO A 166 2.62 -8.68 -21.06
CA PRO A 166 2.32 -9.97 -20.42
C PRO A 166 3.50 -10.67 -19.74
N GLY A 167 4.73 -10.33 -20.13
CA GLY A 167 5.95 -10.81 -19.49
C GLY A 167 6.29 -10.12 -18.16
N ILE A 168 5.48 -9.18 -17.67
CA ILE A 168 5.69 -8.44 -16.43
C ILE A 168 4.46 -8.57 -15.54
N ARG A 169 4.69 -8.81 -14.24
CA ARG A 169 3.67 -8.72 -13.19
C ARG A 169 4.16 -7.89 -12.03
N PHE A 170 3.29 -6.99 -11.55
CA PHE A 170 3.53 -6.21 -10.34
C PHE A 170 2.82 -6.82 -9.13
N TRP A 171 3.57 -6.97 -8.04
CA TRP A 171 3.06 -7.27 -6.71
C TRP A 171 3.17 -6.04 -5.85
N LEU A 172 2.03 -5.44 -5.50
CA LEU A 172 2.00 -4.29 -4.63
C LEU A 172 1.96 -4.76 -3.17
N TYR A 173 3.13 -4.90 -2.56
CA TYR A 173 3.25 -5.34 -1.18
C TYR A 173 2.99 -4.17 -0.23
N MET A 174 1.73 -3.97 0.14
CA MET A 174 1.21 -2.77 0.77
C MET A 174 1.13 -2.88 2.29
N HIS A 175 1.59 -1.86 2.98
CA HIS A 175 1.43 -1.74 4.41
C HIS A 175 -0.04 -1.46 4.77
N PRO A 176 -0.64 -2.11 5.80
CA PRO A 176 -2.08 -1.99 6.10
C PRO A 176 -2.52 -0.57 6.51
N LYS A 177 -1.60 0.28 7.00
CA LYS A 177 -1.89 1.72 7.24
C LYS A 177 -2.01 2.54 5.94
N ASP A 178 -1.58 2.02 4.81
CA ASP A 178 -1.60 2.70 3.53
C ASP A 178 -2.76 2.23 2.63
N PHE A 179 -3.40 1.10 2.97
CA PHE A 179 -4.66 0.64 2.38
C PHE A 179 -5.75 1.72 2.49
N LEU A 180 -6.53 1.94 1.43
CA LEU A 180 -7.56 2.99 1.33
C LEU A 180 -7.10 4.43 1.65
N ARG A 181 -5.78 4.72 1.68
CA ARG A 181 -5.30 6.10 1.77
C ARG A 181 -5.53 6.81 0.44
N GLN A 182 -6.21 7.96 0.50
CA GLN A 182 -6.49 8.80 -0.67
C GLN A 182 -5.23 9.21 -1.46
N ASN A 183 -4.10 9.38 -0.79
CA ASN A 183 -2.83 9.75 -1.43
C ASN A 183 -1.86 8.57 -1.63
N ASN A 184 -2.31 7.33 -1.42
CA ASN A 184 -1.55 6.16 -1.79
C ASN A 184 -1.40 6.14 -3.32
N THR A 185 -0.18 6.01 -3.82
CA THR A 185 0.09 6.00 -5.26
C THR A 185 0.13 4.59 -5.84
N GLY A 186 0.42 3.57 -5.04
CA GLY A 186 0.46 2.18 -5.51
C GLY A 186 -0.85 1.73 -6.14
N LYS A 187 -1.99 2.27 -5.67
CA LYS A 187 -3.31 2.03 -6.28
C LYS A 187 -3.42 2.42 -7.75
N ILE A 188 -2.60 3.35 -8.22
CA ILE A 188 -2.59 3.75 -9.64
C ILE A 188 -2.26 2.55 -10.52
N LEU A 189 -1.42 1.62 -10.06
CA LEU A 189 -0.95 0.51 -10.89
C LEU A 189 -2.10 -0.40 -11.32
N TRP A 190 -3.03 -0.75 -10.43
CA TRP A 190 -4.20 -1.53 -10.84
C TRP A 190 -5.29 -0.69 -11.50
N GLN A 191 -5.29 0.64 -11.33
CA GLN A 191 -6.18 1.51 -12.10
C GLN A 191 -5.75 1.61 -13.57
N VAL A 192 -4.43 1.60 -13.82
CA VAL A 192 -3.86 1.66 -15.17
C VAL A 192 -3.84 0.27 -15.79
N PHE A 193 -3.29 -0.73 -15.10
CA PHE A 193 -3.00 -2.06 -15.67
C PHE A 193 -4.03 -3.15 -15.35
N GLY A 194 -4.95 -2.89 -14.41
CA GLY A 194 -5.86 -3.90 -13.88
C GLY A 194 -5.26 -4.68 -12.70
N VAL A 195 -6.15 -5.30 -11.91
CA VAL A 195 -5.83 -6.00 -10.65
C VAL A 195 -5.04 -7.30 -10.83
N ASP A 196 -5.13 -7.91 -12.02
CA ASP A 196 -4.39 -9.14 -12.34
C ASP A 196 -2.91 -8.85 -12.64
N ALA A 197 -2.65 -7.78 -13.41
CA ALA A 197 -1.31 -7.34 -13.76
C ALA A 197 -0.61 -6.63 -12.59
N ALA A 198 -1.36 -5.90 -11.75
CA ALA A 198 -0.88 -5.25 -10.55
C ALA A 198 -1.65 -5.73 -9.31
N THR A 199 -1.19 -6.85 -8.74
CA THR A 199 -1.91 -7.55 -7.68
C THR A 199 -1.56 -7.02 -6.29
N LEU A 200 -2.58 -6.68 -5.50
CA LEU A 200 -2.44 -6.23 -4.11
C LEU A 200 -2.08 -7.39 -3.16
N CYS A 201 -0.96 -7.24 -2.45
CA CYS A 201 -0.60 -8.11 -1.32
C CYS A 201 -0.51 -7.27 -0.03
N LEU A 202 -1.38 -7.51 0.95
CA LEU A 202 -1.39 -6.75 2.19
C LEU A 202 -0.41 -7.35 3.22
N PHE A 203 0.53 -6.54 3.71
CA PHE A 203 1.54 -6.94 4.68
C PHE A 203 0.92 -7.47 5.98
N GLY A 204 1.29 -8.70 6.36
CA GLY A 204 0.74 -9.39 7.53
C GLY A 204 -0.65 -9.96 7.34
N ILE A 205 -1.17 -10.05 6.11
CA ILE A 205 -2.38 -10.83 5.80
C ILE A 205 -1.96 -12.16 5.18
N PRO A 206 -2.08 -13.28 5.91
CA PRO A 206 -1.56 -14.59 5.47
C PRO A 206 -2.08 -15.02 4.10
N GLU A 207 -3.38 -14.84 3.85
CA GLU A 207 -4.01 -15.25 2.60
C GLU A 207 -3.44 -14.50 1.39
N HIS A 208 -3.16 -13.19 1.54
CA HIS A 208 -2.54 -12.40 0.47
C HIS A 208 -1.08 -12.79 0.26
N GLU A 209 -0.32 -12.96 1.34
CA GLU A 209 1.08 -13.35 1.26
C GLU A 209 1.22 -14.74 0.66
N GLU A 210 0.32 -15.67 0.99
CA GLU A 210 0.29 -17.01 0.40
C GLU A 210 0.02 -16.96 -1.11
N ILE A 211 -0.99 -16.20 -1.56
CA ILE A 211 -1.28 -16.01 -3.00
C ILE A 211 -0.05 -15.48 -3.73
N MET A 212 0.59 -14.44 -3.18
CA MET A 212 1.80 -13.87 -3.76
C MET A 212 2.92 -14.92 -3.81
N TRP A 213 3.30 -15.51 -2.69
CA TRP A 213 4.41 -16.47 -2.62
C TRP A 213 4.17 -17.74 -3.42
N ASN A 214 2.93 -18.20 -3.56
CA ASN A 214 2.60 -19.31 -4.46
C ASN A 214 2.91 -18.95 -5.92
N SER A 215 2.53 -17.75 -6.37
CA SER A 215 2.90 -17.27 -7.71
C SER A 215 4.42 -17.10 -7.88
N LEU A 216 5.11 -16.55 -6.88
CA LEU A 216 6.56 -16.35 -6.94
C LEU A 216 7.33 -17.68 -6.99
N LYS A 217 6.88 -18.69 -6.24
CA LYS A 217 7.45 -20.06 -6.30
C LYS A 217 7.31 -20.67 -7.69
N MET A 218 6.13 -20.53 -8.31
CA MET A 218 5.87 -21.06 -9.65
C MET A 218 6.74 -20.38 -10.71
N ALA A 219 6.98 -19.07 -10.59
CA ALA A 219 7.84 -18.33 -11.51
C ALA A 219 9.33 -18.70 -11.37
N GLY A 220 9.74 -19.15 -10.17
CA GLY A 220 11.13 -19.45 -9.85
C GLY A 220 11.93 -18.20 -9.48
N LYS A 221 12.92 -18.39 -8.59
CA LYS A 221 13.70 -17.30 -7.99
C LYS A 221 14.32 -16.33 -9.00
N SER A 222 14.82 -16.84 -10.13
CA SER A 222 15.47 -16.03 -11.17
C SER A 222 14.54 -15.02 -11.84
N ASN A 223 13.22 -15.17 -11.67
CA ASN A 223 12.21 -14.30 -12.26
C ASN A 223 11.54 -13.39 -11.21
N VAL A 224 12.12 -13.26 -10.01
CA VAL A 224 11.54 -12.46 -8.92
C VAL A 224 12.51 -11.37 -8.46
N TRP A 225 12.02 -10.13 -8.46
CA TRP A 225 12.81 -8.94 -8.16
C TRP A 225 12.08 -8.05 -7.17
N CYS A 226 12.76 -7.59 -6.11
CA CYS A 226 12.23 -6.58 -5.21
C CYS A 226 12.71 -5.19 -5.62
N LEU A 227 11.80 -4.26 -5.83
CA LEU A 227 12.14 -2.84 -6.04
C LEU A 227 12.37 -2.20 -4.68
N TYR A 228 13.64 -2.17 -4.26
CA TYR A 228 14.02 -1.61 -2.96
C TYR A 228 15.48 -1.16 -2.97
N PRO A 229 15.80 0.07 -2.51
CA PRO A 229 17.17 0.54 -2.41
C PRO A 229 17.87 -0.14 -1.22
N ASN A 230 18.34 -1.37 -1.41
CA ASN A 230 19.08 -2.09 -0.40
C ASN A 230 20.57 -1.75 -0.46
N LYS A 231 21.04 -0.84 0.40
CA LYS A 231 22.45 -0.43 0.47
C LYS A 231 23.42 -1.54 0.89
N ASN A 232 22.92 -2.66 1.42
CA ASN A 232 23.72 -3.73 2.01
C ASN A 232 23.79 -5.00 1.14
N ALA A 233 23.09 -5.04 0.01
CA ALA A 233 23.19 -6.12 -0.98
C ALA A 233 23.89 -5.61 -2.25
N VAL A 234 24.38 -6.52 -3.09
CA VAL A 234 24.86 -6.18 -4.43
C VAL A 234 23.70 -5.57 -5.21
N LEU A 235 23.66 -4.23 -5.26
CA LEU A 235 22.65 -3.48 -5.97
C LEU A 235 22.84 -3.75 -7.46
N LYS A 236 21.86 -4.41 -8.07
CA LYS A 236 21.81 -4.54 -9.52
C LYS A 236 20.93 -3.42 -10.07
N SER A 237 21.48 -2.61 -10.95
CA SER A 237 20.67 -1.76 -11.84
C SER A 237 19.86 -2.66 -12.78
N VAL A 238 18.82 -2.12 -13.42
CA VAL A 238 18.07 -2.85 -14.45
C VAL A 238 19.02 -3.38 -15.54
N GLN A 239 20.00 -2.57 -15.95
CA GLN A 239 21.06 -2.97 -16.87
C GLN A 239 21.88 -4.17 -16.37
N ASN A 240 22.26 -4.20 -15.09
CA ASN A 240 23.06 -5.31 -14.55
C ASN A 240 22.24 -6.58 -14.34
N VAL A 241 20.91 -6.46 -14.19
CA VAL A 241 20.02 -7.63 -14.06
C VAL A 241 19.76 -8.27 -15.41
N PHE A 242 19.45 -7.46 -16.42
CA PHE A 242 18.88 -7.94 -17.67
C PHE A 242 19.81 -7.71 -18.88
N GLY A 243 20.89 -6.95 -18.75
CA GLY A 243 21.78 -6.60 -19.87
C GLY A 243 22.83 -7.66 -20.24
N GLU A 244 23.10 -8.64 -19.37
CA GLU A 244 24.18 -9.63 -19.57
C GLU A 244 23.80 -10.84 -20.44
N GLU A 245 22.53 -10.98 -20.87
CA GLU A 245 22.11 -12.12 -21.72
C GLU A 245 22.66 -12.07 -23.17
N SER A 246 23.49 -11.08 -23.54
CA SER A 246 23.86 -10.83 -24.94
C SER A 246 25.21 -11.40 -25.44
N VAL A 247 26.00 -12.14 -24.66
CA VAL A 247 27.39 -12.50 -25.11
C VAL A 247 27.61 -13.99 -25.38
N ALA A 248 26.57 -14.83 -25.41
CA ALA A 248 26.76 -16.23 -25.83
C ALA A 248 25.52 -16.86 -26.47
N ARG A 249 25.26 -16.55 -27.75
CA ARG A 249 25.08 -17.58 -28.78
C ARG A 249 24.85 -17.01 -30.18
N ASP A 250 25.42 -17.76 -31.12
CA ASP A 250 25.37 -17.65 -32.56
C ASP A 250 23.97 -17.42 -33.15
N GLU A 251 23.96 -16.92 -34.38
CA GLU A 251 22.82 -16.75 -35.27
C GLU A 251 21.77 -17.86 -35.13
N VAL A 252 20.70 -17.59 -34.40
CA VAL A 252 19.47 -18.38 -34.44
C VAL A 252 18.29 -17.41 -34.61
N ALA A 253 17.48 -17.72 -35.61
CA ALA A 253 16.33 -16.97 -36.10
C ALA A 253 15.42 -16.36 -35.01
N PRO A 254 14.73 -15.23 -35.31
CA PRO A 254 13.80 -14.58 -34.38
C PRO A 254 12.55 -15.44 -34.21
N SER A 255 12.64 -16.48 -33.40
CA SER A 255 11.53 -17.35 -33.08
C SER A 255 11.57 -17.72 -31.61
N LYS A 256 10.55 -17.22 -30.90
CA LYS A 256 10.12 -17.59 -29.54
C LYS A 256 11.01 -17.05 -28.41
N LEU A 257 10.81 -15.78 -28.07
CA LEU A 257 10.73 -15.42 -26.65
C LEU A 257 9.67 -16.38 -26.06
N LYS A 258 10.09 -17.40 -25.30
CA LYS A 258 9.13 -18.31 -24.67
C LYS A 258 8.20 -17.45 -23.83
N VAL A 259 6.90 -17.57 -24.09
CA VAL A 259 5.77 -16.94 -23.38
C VAL A 259 5.71 -17.36 -21.88
N ASP A 260 6.75 -18.02 -21.37
CA ASP A 260 6.71 -18.87 -20.18
C ASP A 260 7.54 -18.35 -18.99
N THR A 261 8.12 -17.13 -19.08
CA THR A 261 8.92 -16.55 -17.99
C THR A 261 8.48 -15.13 -17.66
N THR A 262 7.27 -15.00 -17.10
CA THR A 262 6.80 -13.73 -16.53
C THR A 262 7.74 -13.28 -15.41
N GLN A 263 8.26 -12.05 -15.53
CA GLN A 263 9.05 -11.39 -14.50
C GLN A 263 8.12 -10.80 -13.44
N HIS A 264 8.34 -11.18 -12.18
CA HIS A 264 7.60 -10.68 -11.04
C HIS A 264 8.39 -9.60 -10.31
N PHE A 265 7.81 -8.41 -10.22
CA PHE A 265 8.40 -7.30 -9.47
C PHE A 265 7.57 -7.00 -8.24
N ILE A 266 8.21 -7.06 -7.07
CA ILE A 266 7.61 -6.73 -5.78
C ILE A 266 7.91 -5.27 -5.46
N LEU A 267 6.85 -4.47 -5.37
CA LEU A 267 6.92 -3.06 -5.00
C LEU A 267 6.48 -2.90 -3.55
N ILE A 268 7.39 -2.47 -2.68
CA ILE A 268 7.08 -2.23 -1.26
C ILE A 268 6.32 -0.90 -1.13
N ASP A 269 5.02 -0.99 -0.91
CA ASP A 269 4.13 0.17 -0.79
C ASP A 269 3.85 0.52 0.67
N GLY A 270 4.64 1.44 1.20
CA GLY A 270 4.49 1.93 2.56
C GLY A 270 5.36 3.14 2.81
N THR A 271 5.32 3.67 4.04
CA THR A 271 6.30 4.68 4.42
C THR A 271 7.71 4.08 4.49
N TRP A 272 8.73 4.89 4.22
CA TRP A 272 10.14 4.50 4.38
C TRP A 272 10.48 3.92 5.76
N SER A 273 9.77 4.34 6.81
CA SER A 273 9.94 3.78 8.15
C SER A 273 9.41 2.34 8.28
N ASN A 274 8.35 2.00 7.54
CA ASN A 274 7.71 0.69 7.59
C ASN A 274 8.34 -0.28 6.59
N SER A 275 8.85 0.24 5.46
CA SER A 275 9.39 -0.56 4.36
C SER A 275 10.53 -1.48 4.79
N ALA A 276 11.34 -1.08 5.76
CA ALA A 276 12.44 -1.92 6.28
C ALA A 276 11.93 -3.21 6.95
N ALA A 277 10.83 -3.15 7.71
CA ALA A 277 10.25 -4.33 8.33
C ALA A 277 9.58 -5.23 7.29
N MET A 278 8.90 -4.63 6.31
CA MET A 278 8.28 -5.36 5.20
C MET A 278 9.34 -6.07 4.35
N PHE A 279 10.45 -5.38 4.03
CA PHE A 279 11.56 -5.93 3.28
C PHE A 279 12.24 -7.09 4.03
N ARG A 280 12.50 -6.94 5.34
CA ARG A 280 13.06 -8.03 6.15
C ARG A 280 12.17 -9.28 6.10
N ARG A 281 10.85 -9.11 6.23
CA ARG A 281 9.92 -10.24 6.11
C ARG A 281 10.01 -10.93 4.74
N LEU A 282 10.12 -10.16 3.65
CA LEU A 282 10.34 -10.74 2.32
C LEU A 282 11.65 -11.52 2.24
N GLN A 283 12.73 -11.00 2.83
CA GLN A 283 14.03 -11.69 2.88
C GLN A 283 13.97 -12.97 3.70
N ASP A 284 13.39 -12.92 4.91
CA ASP A 284 13.23 -14.10 5.77
C ASP A 284 12.39 -15.18 5.08
N LYS A 285 11.34 -14.77 4.38
CA LYS A 285 10.50 -15.71 3.62
C LYS A 285 11.20 -16.24 2.37
N ALA A 286 11.96 -15.41 1.65
CA ALA A 286 12.79 -15.87 0.53
C ALA A 286 13.79 -16.92 0.99
N LYS A 287 14.45 -16.70 2.15
CA LYS A 287 15.38 -17.68 2.75
C LYS A 287 14.72 -19.01 3.06
N SER A 288 13.53 -18.95 3.64
CA SER A 288 12.74 -20.14 3.93
C SER A 288 12.28 -20.89 2.67
N VAL A 289 12.05 -20.20 1.55
CA VAL A 289 11.47 -20.78 0.33
C VAL A 289 12.53 -21.24 -0.67
N TRP A 290 13.66 -20.52 -0.76
CA TRP A 290 14.71 -20.74 -1.76
C TRP A 290 16.08 -21.05 -1.15
N GLY A 291 16.16 -21.38 0.13
CA GLY A 291 17.42 -21.56 0.88
C GLY A 291 18.03 -20.23 1.30
N ASP A 292 19.12 -20.24 2.07
CA ASP A 292 19.74 -19.07 2.76
C ASP A 292 20.25 -17.92 1.84
N GLU A 293 19.83 -17.90 0.59
CA GLU A 293 20.12 -16.84 -0.36
C GLU A 293 19.11 -15.69 -0.27
N ASP A 294 19.61 -14.46 -0.29
CA ASP A 294 18.77 -13.26 -0.26
C ASP A 294 17.93 -13.10 -1.55
N LEU A 295 16.79 -12.43 -1.42
CA LEU A 295 15.95 -11.98 -2.53
C LEU A 295 16.66 -10.86 -3.31
N SER A 296 16.76 -11.04 -4.63
CA SER A 296 17.35 -10.07 -5.54
C SER A 296 16.62 -8.73 -5.52
N CYS A 297 17.38 -7.64 -5.46
CA CYS A 297 16.83 -6.28 -5.41
C CYS A 297 17.28 -5.45 -6.61
N ILE A 298 16.36 -4.66 -7.14
CA ILE A 298 16.63 -3.62 -8.13
C ILE A 298 16.56 -2.28 -7.42
N SER A 299 17.59 -1.46 -7.63
CA SER A 299 17.56 -0.05 -7.25
C SER A 299 17.48 0.79 -8.50
N LEU A 300 16.47 1.65 -8.53
CA LEU A 300 16.24 2.61 -9.61
C LEU A 300 16.92 3.93 -9.27
N ASN A 301 17.13 4.76 -10.29
CA ASN A 301 17.47 6.17 -10.13
C ASN A 301 16.26 7.04 -10.56
N PRO A 302 15.16 7.05 -9.78
CA PRO A 302 13.83 7.44 -10.26
C PRO A 302 13.61 8.94 -10.52
N GLY A 303 14.67 9.76 -10.56
CA GLY A 303 14.55 11.21 -10.74
C GLY A 303 13.53 11.87 -9.80
N ALA A 304 13.00 13.02 -10.20
CA ALA A 304 11.96 13.72 -9.45
C ALA A 304 10.55 13.34 -9.93
N SER A 305 9.82 12.55 -9.13
CA SER A 305 8.40 12.28 -9.38
C SER A 305 7.51 13.51 -9.19
N ALA A 306 6.46 13.67 -10.02
CA ALA A 306 5.43 14.70 -9.88
C ALA A 306 4.83 14.78 -8.46
N MET A 307 4.77 13.66 -7.73
CA MET A 307 4.28 13.61 -6.35
C MET A 307 5.17 14.32 -5.33
N HIS A 308 6.43 14.65 -5.66
CA HIS A 308 7.27 15.52 -4.83
C HIS A 308 6.59 16.88 -4.58
N LYS A 309 5.75 17.35 -5.50
CA LYS A 309 4.97 18.60 -5.37
C LYS A 309 3.91 18.52 -4.26
N LEU A 310 3.34 17.34 -3.98
CA LEU A 310 2.34 17.14 -2.90
C LEU A 310 2.93 16.67 -1.59
N ARG A 311 3.99 15.86 -1.66
CA ARG A 311 4.65 15.28 -0.50
C ARG A 311 6.16 15.35 -0.74
N PRO A 312 6.86 16.31 -0.11
CA PRO A 312 8.31 16.32 -0.11
C PRO A 312 8.80 14.95 0.35
N GLN A 313 9.56 14.27 -0.49
CA GLN A 313 10.21 13.03 -0.11
C GLN A 313 11.46 13.37 0.70
N PRO A 314 11.93 12.45 1.56
CA PRO A 314 13.09 12.72 2.42
C PRO A 314 14.37 13.00 1.62
N SER A 315 14.44 12.56 0.37
CA SER A 315 15.61 12.65 -0.51
C SER A 315 15.23 12.31 -1.96
N TRP A 316 16.07 12.70 -2.93
CA TRP A 316 15.81 12.53 -4.37
C TRP A 316 15.86 11.07 -4.85
N ASP A 317 16.54 10.18 -4.10
CA ASP A 317 16.56 8.72 -4.31
C ASP A 317 15.27 8.03 -3.82
N ARG A 318 14.33 8.78 -3.23
CA ARG A 318 13.10 8.25 -2.67
C ARG A 318 11.92 8.69 -3.51
N THR A 319 11.37 7.75 -4.27
CA THR A 319 10.18 7.99 -5.08
C THR A 319 8.93 7.34 -4.49
N CYS A 320 7.77 7.69 -5.03
CA CYS A 320 6.51 7.03 -4.70
C CYS A 320 6.34 5.73 -5.50
N THR A 321 5.52 4.80 -5.02
CA THR A 321 5.41 3.45 -5.59
C THR A 321 5.05 3.42 -7.07
N ALA A 322 4.14 4.28 -7.53
CA ALA A 322 3.78 4.34 -8.95
C ALA A 322 4.92 4.90 -9.81
N ALA A 323 5.67 5.88 -9.30
CA ALA A 323 6.83 6.41 -10.02
C ALA A 323 8.02 5.43 -10.00
N ALA A 324 8.14 4.56 -8.99
CA ALA A 324 9.07 3.44 -9.04
C ALA A 324 8.68 2.44 -10.15
N ALA A 325 7.39 2.14 -10.31
CA ALA A 325 6.93 1.28 -11.40
C ALA A 325 7.18 1.91 -12.78
N ALA A 326 6.86 3.20 -12.96
CA ALA A 326 7.13 3.93 -14.20
C ALA A 326 8.63 3.94 -14.53
N GLY A 327 9.48 4.28 -13.56
CA GLY A 327 10.93 4.27 -13.73
C GLY A 327 11.49 2.89 -14.10
N LEU A 328 10.96 1.82 -13.51
CA LEU A 328 11.33 0.45 -13.92
C LEU A 328 10.96 0.18 -15.38
N LEU A 329 9.75 0.54 -15.81
CA LEU A 329 9.30 0.32 -17.19
C LEU A 329 10.16 1.09 -18.20
N SER A 330 10.50 2.34 -17.91
CA SER A 330 11.40 3.15 -18.73
C SER A 330 12.82 2.60 -18.76
N GLU A 331 13.37 2.14 -17.62
CA GLU A 331 14.69 1.50 -17.60
C GLU A 331 14.70 0.17 -18.38
N LEU A 332 13.62 -0.62 -18.30
CA LEU A 332 13.48 -1.87 -19.06
C LEU A 332 13.42 -1.62 -20.57
N GLN A 333 12.71 -0.58 -21.01
CA GLN A 333 12.58 -0.20 -22.44
C GLN A 333 13.92 -0.03 -23.15
N LEU A 334 14.94 0.44 -22.43
CA LEU A 334 16.28 0.71 -22.97
C LEU A 334 17.04 -0.57 -23.31
N LEU A 335 16.59 -1.73 -22.83
CA LEU A 335 17.25 -3.00 -23.06
C LEU A 335 16.84 -3.60 -24.42
N PRO A 336 17.78 -4.19 -25.18
CA PRO A 336 17.49 -4.76 -26.50
C PRO A 336 16.30 -5.73 -26.52
N GLN A 337 16.15 -6.58 -25.50
CA GLN A 337 15.06 -7.56 -25.43
C GLN A 337 13.67 -6.95 -25.23
N PHE A 338 13.57 -5.73 -24.74
CA PHE A 338 12.30 -5.01 -24.53
C PHE A 338 12.12 -3.84 -25.51
N SER A 339 13.12 -3.56 -26.36
CA SER A 339 13.09 -2.43 -27.30
C SER A 339 11.91 -2.42 -28.27
N SER A 340 11.36 -3.60 -28.59
CA SER A 340 10.18 -3.77 -29.44
C SER A 340 8.85 -3.72 -28.67
N VAL A 341 8.91 -3.73 -27.34
CA VAL A 341 7.75 -3.63 -26.45
C VAL A 341 7.55 -2.15 -26.14
N GLU A 342 6.33 -1.63 -26.26
CA GLU A 342 6.02 -0.23 -25.95
C GLU A 342 5.88 0.00 -24.43
N LEU A 343 6.92 -0.37 -23.65
CA LEU A 343 6.97 -0.16 -22.19
C LEU A 343 6.99 1.33 -21.82
N GLU A 344 7.59 2.18 -22.66
CA GLU A 344 7.61 3.63 -22.45
C GLU A 344 6.19 4.21 -22.40
N LYS A 345 5.29 3.80 -23.31
CA LYS A 345 3.88 4.23 -23.28
C LYS A 345 3.16 3.77 -22.02
N GLN A 346 3.53 2.60 -21.49
CA GLN A 346 2.99 2.09 -20.22
C GLN A 346 3.51 2.90 -19.03
N ALA A 347 4.77 3.33 -19.05
CA ALA A 347 5.34 4.26 -18.07
C ALA A 347 4.63 5.62 -18.12
N GLU A 348 4.48 6.21 -19.31
CA GLU A 348 3.77 7.47 -19.53
C GLU A 348 2.32 7.42 -19.03
N ALA A 349 1.61 6.30 -19.21
CA ALA A 349 0.26 6.12 -18.69
C ALA A 349 0.21 6.19 -17.15
N VAL A 350 1.21 5.62 -16.46
CA VAL A 350 1.33 5.69 -15.01
C VAL A 350 1.66 7.11 -14.55
N GLU A 351 2.55 7.83 -15.24
CA GLU A 351 2.90 9.22 -14.93
C GLU A 351 1.72 10.18 -15.16
N HIS A 352 0.96 9.97 -16.23
CA HIS A 352 -0.27 10.71 -16.49
C HIS A 352 -1.29 10.47 -15.37
N ALA A 353 -1.51 9.22 -14.96
CA ALA A 353 -2.40 8.88 -13.85
C ALA A 353 -1.93 9.47 -12.50
N LEU A 354 -0.62 9.60 -12.27
CA LEU A 354 -0.05 10.31 -11.13
C LEU A 354 -0.40 11.80 -11.16
N THR A 355 -0.33 12.44 -12.31
CA THR A 355 -0.73 13.85 -12.50
C THR A 355 -2.22 14.04 -12.23
N VAL A 356 -3.06 13.13 -12.74
CA VAL A 356 -4.51 13.12 -12.47
C VAL A 356 -4.81 12.99 -10.98
N LEU A 357 -4.10 12.10 -10.25
CA LEU A 357 -4.24 11.99 -8.79
C LEU A 357 -3.80 13.26 -8.07
N LEU A 358 -2.68 13.83 -8.49
CA LEU A 358 -2.14 15.08 -7.96
C LEU A 358 -3.18 16.21 -8.09
N ASP A 359 -3.80 16.35 -9.25
CA ASP A 359 -4.82 17.37 -9.50
C ASP A 359 -6.08 17.14 -8.66
N ALA A 360 -6.56 15.90 -8.57
CA ALA A 360 -7.73 15.56 -7.77
C ALA A 360 -7.52 15.91 -6.28
N LEU A 361 -6.37 15.53 -5.73
CA LEU A 361 -6.00 15.84 -4.34
C LEU A 361 -5.79 17.34 -4.11
N THR A 362 -5.19 18.05 -5.06
CA THR A 362 -4.96 19.50 -4.97
C THR A 362 -6.28 20.26 -4.98
N ASN A 363 -7.17 19.92 -5.91
CA ASN A 363 -8.51 20.51 -6.01
C ASN A 363 -9.33 20.23 -4.75
N ARG A 364 -9.24 19.02 -4.17
CA ARG A 364 -9.87 18.71 -2.88
C ARG A 364 -9.35 19.62 -1.77
N ARG A 365 -8.03 19.80 -1.67
CA ARG A 365 -7.43 20.67 -0.63
C ARG A 365 -7.94 22.11 -0.76
N LEU A 366 -7.99 22.63 -1.97
CA LEU A 366 -8.49 23.98 -2.25
C LEU A 366 -9.97 24.12 -1.86
N ARG A 367 -10.84 23.19 -2.26
CA ARG A 367 -12.26 23.16 -1.86
C ARG A 367 -12.44 23.12 -0.34
N MET A 368 -11.57 22.39 0.36
CA MET A 368 -11.59 22.29 1.82
C MET A 368 -10.95 23.49 2.54
N GLY A 369 -10.60 24.58 1.81
CA GLY A 369 -9.96 25.77 2.36
C GLY A 369 -8.55 25.52 2.92
N ARG A 370 -7.89 24.45 2.48
CA ARG A 370 -6.53 24.07 2.95
C ARG A 370 -5.48 24.57 1.99
N SER A 371 -4.41 25.17 2.52
CA SER A 371 -3.26 25.60 1.73
C SER A 371 -2.66 24.45 0.90
N ILE A 372 -2.33 24.74 -0.36
CA ILE A 372 -1.58 23.86 -1.26
C ILE A 372 -0.08 23.87 -0.96
N THR A 373 0.44 24.99 -0.45
CA THR A 373 1.80 25.12 0.08
C THR A 373 1.83 24.68 1.53
N ARG A 374 2.69 23.71 1.86
CA ARG A 374 3.09 23.47 3.25
C ARG A 374 4.03 24.62 3.64
N LYS A 375 3.74 25.33 4.74
CA LYS A 375 4.75 26.19 5.38
C LYS A 375 6.00 25.34 5.59
N MET A 376 7.15 25.75 5.07
CA MET A 376 8.43 25.15 5.43
C MET A 376 8.47 25.07 6.95
N ARG A 377 8.62 23.86 7.51
CA ARG A 377 9.07 23.77 8.90
C ARG A 377 10.47 24.34 8.86
N HIS A 378 10.65 25.54 9.42
CA HIS A 378 11.99 26.03 9.71
C HIS A 378 12.67 24.95 10.54
N THR A 379 13.61 24.24 9.92
CA THR A 379 14.65 23.54 10.66
C THR A 379 15.42 24.64 11.35
N ASN A 380 15.15 24.85 12.64
CA ASN A 380 16.09 25.54 13.50
C ASN A 380 17.35 24.68 13.50
N ILE A 381 18.26 25.02 12.59
CA ILE A 381 19.66 24.65 12.72
C ILE A 381 20.18 25.56 13.84
N GLN A 382 20.32 24.99 15.02
CA GLN A 382 21.29 25.43 16.01
C GLN A 382 22.22 24.25 16.26
#